data_AF-A0A2N5A790-F1
#
_entry.id   AF-A0A2N5A790-F1
#
_cell.length_a   1.000
_cell.length_b   1.000
_cell.length_c   1.000
_cell.angle_alpha   90.00
_cell.angle_beta   90.00
_cell.angle_gamma   90.00
#
_symmetry.space_group_name_H-M   'P 1'
#
loop_
_entity.id
_entity.type
_entity.pdbx_description
1 polymer ?
#
loop_
_entity_poly.entity_id
_entity_poly.type
_entity_poly.pdbx_seq_one_letter_code
_entity_poly.pdbx_strand_id
1 'polypeptide(L)' 'YNDIALWDWQRLPEAFAPDVVSRCWRVTHTAELREAMAESITSDTLTLVEVMLPKMDIPDFLRAVTQALEERNSRV' A
#
# COMPACT_ATOMS: atom_id res chain seq x y z
N TYR A 1 -10.19 -12.21 12.28
CA TYR A 1 -11.11 -11.12 11.86
C TYR A 1 -10.38 -10.00 11.12
N ASN A 2 -9.10 -9.73 11.40
CA ASN A 2 -8.33 -8.65 10.74
C ASN A 2 -7.70 -9.00 9.38
N ASP A 3 -7.86 -10.23 8.89
CA ASP A 3 -7.37 -10.60 7.56
C ASP A 3 -8.36 -10.12 6.49
N ILE A 4 -7.82 -9.72 5.35
CA ILE A 4 -8.59 -9.26 4.19
C ILE A 4 -8.32 -10.15 2.97
N ALA A 5 -9.22 -10.11 1.99
CA ALA A 5 -9.03 -10.82 0.72
C ALA A 5 -7.78 -10.30 0.00
N LEU A 6 -7.00 -11.21 -0.57
CA LEU A 6 -5.80 -10.89 -1.35
C LEU A 6 -6.21 -10.57 -2.79
N TRP A 7 -6.25 -9.29 -3.13
CA TRP A 7 -6.60 -8.83 -4.47
C TRP A 7 -5.36 -8.71 -5.35
N ASP A 8 -5.56 -8.85 -6.66
CA ASP A 8 -4.58 -8.50 -7.67
C ASP A 8 -4.71 -7.01 -8.00
N TRP A 9 -4.05 -6.18 -7.19
CA TRP A 9 -4.16 -4.72 -7.28
C TRP A 9 -3.67 -4.16 -8.61
N GLN A 10 -2.78 -4.85 -9.31
CA GLN A 10 -2.25 -4.39 -10.61
C GLN A 10 -3.33 -4.43 -11.72
N ARG A 11 -4.37 -5.25 -11.55
CA ARG A 11 -5.48 -5.33 -12.51
C ARG A 11 -6.62 -4.38 -12.19
N LEU A 12 -6.53 -3.68 -11.05
CA LEU A 12 -7.57 -2.78 -10.59
C LEU A 12 -7.88 -1.70 -11.66
N PRO A 13 -6.90 -0.98 -12.24
CA PRO A 13 -7.24 0.08 -13.20
C PRO A 13 -7.91 -0.43 -14.47
N GLU A 14 -7.46 -1.57 -15.02
CA GLU A 14 -8.08 -2.21 -16.20
C GLU A 14 -9.53 -2.62 -15.92
N ALA A 15 -9.82 -3.13 -14.72
CA ALA A 15 -11.17 -3.54 -14.35
C ALA A 15 -12.16 -2.36 -14.26
N PHE A 16 -11.68 -1.16 -13.90
CA PHE A 16 -12.52 0.04 -13.77
C PHE A 16 -12.58 0.89 -15.05
N ALA A 17 -11.51 0.90 -15.84
CA ALA A 17 -11.38 1.69 -17.05
C ALA A 17 -10.53 0.93 -18.09
N PRO A 18 -11.09 -0.10 -18.75
CA PRO A 18 -10.32 -0.99 -19.63
C PRO A 18 -9.70 -0.27 -20.83
N ASP A 19 -10.34 0.81 -21.31
CA ASP A 19 -9.89 1.58 -22.47
C ASP A 19 -8.98 2.77 -22.09
N VAL A 20 -8.64 2.93 -20.81
CA VAL A 20 -7.80 4.02 -20.32
C VAL A 20 -6.44 3.47 -19.94
N VAL A 21 -5.39 3.98 -20.60
CA VAL A 21 -4.01 3.61 -20.27
C VAL A 21 -3.68 4.06 -18.85
N SER A 22 -3.19 3.12 -18.05
CA SER A 22 -2.69 3.34 -16.71
C SER A 22 -1.41 2.53 -16.51
N ARG A 23 -0.60 2.94 -15.54
CA ARG A 23 0.64 2.24 -15.17
C ARG A 23 0.46 1.58 -13.82
N CYS A 24 0.89 0.34 -13.70
CA CYS A 24 0.86 -0.40 -12.44
C CYS A 24 2.25 -0.88 -12.09
N TRP A 25 2.63 -0.71 -10.83
CA TRP A 25 3.87 -1.19 -10.25
C TRP A 25 3.55 -2.06 -9.05
N ARG A 26 4.33 -3.12 -8.87
CA ARG A 26 4.43 -3.83 -7.60
C ARG A 26 5.88 -3.75 -7.14
N VAL A 27 6.09 -3.16 -5.97
CA VAL A 27 7.44 -2.89 -5.45
C VAL A 27 7.63 -3.58 -4.11
N THR A 28 8.80 -4.16 -3.93
CA THR A 28 9.23 -4.87 -2.71
C THR A 28 10.48 -4.25 -2.09
N HIS A 29 11.21 -3.43 -2.85
CA HIS A 29 12.42 -2.76 -2.39
C HIS A 29 12.35 -1.24 -2.56
N THR A 30 13.07 -0.51 -1.72
CA THR A 30 13.14 0.96 -1.75
C THR A 30 13.68 1.51 -3.08
N ALA A 31 14.57 0.77 -3.76
CA ALA A 31 15.10 1.18 -5.05
C ALA A 31 13.99 1.19 -6.14
N GLU A 32 13.21 0.12 -6.21
CA GLU A 32 12.05 -0.02 -7.11
C GLU A 32 11.00 1.05 -6.83
N LEU A 33 10.72 1.34 -5.55
CA LEU A 33 9.79 2.40 -5.17
C LEU A 33 10.30 3.77 -5.65
N ARG A 34 11.59 4.05 -5.50
CA ARG A 34 12.18 5.32 -5.95
C ARG A 34 12.08 5.48 -7.47
N GLU A 35 12.30 4.40 -8.21
CA GLU A 35 12.15 4.37 -9.67
C GLU A 35 10.69 4.61 -10.08
N ALA A 36 9.76 3.85 -9.51
CA ALA A 36 8.32 4.02 -9.77
C ALA A 36 7.85 5.45 -9.46
N MET A 37 8.33 6.04 -8.37
CA MET A 37 8.04 7.44 -8.03
C MET A 37 8.63 8.41 -9.03
N ALA A 38 9.90 8.24 -9.43
CA ALA A 38 10.54 9.12 -10.40
C ALA A 38 9.83 9.11 -11.76
N GLU A 39 9.40 7.94 -12.23
CA GLU A 39 8.62 7.82 -13.47
C GLU A 39 7.19 8.36 -13.36
N SER A 40 6.59 8.29 -12.16
CA SER A 40 5.23 8.80 -11.96
C SER A 40 5.12 10.32 -12.01
N ILE A 41 6.19 11.05 -11.65
CA ILE A 41 6.21 12.53 -11.60
C ILE A 41 5.98 13.14 -12.99
N THR A 42 6.46 12.49 -14.05
CA THR A 42 6.36 12.97 -15.43
C THR A 42 5.25 12.29 -16.22
N SER A 43 4.44 11.45 -15.57
CA SER A 43 3.38 10.70 -16.24
C SER A 43 2.09 11.52 -16.36
N ASP A 44 1.54 11.58 -17.58
CA ASP A 44 0.21 12.14 -17.85
C ASP A 44 -0.93 11.14 -17.56
N THR A 45 -0.59 9.93 -17.11
CA THR A 45 -1.53 8.83 -16.84
C THR A 45 -1.49 8.40 -15.38
N LEU A 46 -2.61 7.87 -14.88
CA LEU A 46 -2.69 7.29 -13.54
C LEU A 46 -1.60 6.23 -13.36
N THR A 47 -0.81 6.37 -12.29
CA THR A 47 0.17 5.37 -11.87
C THR A 47 -0.23 4.81 -10.51
N LEU A 48 -0.53 3.51 -10.46
CA LEU A 48 -0.80 2.76 -9.22
C LEU A 48 0.47 2.03 -8.78
N VAL A 49 0.89 2.24 -7.54
CA VAL A 49 2.08 1.58 -6.97
C VAL A 49 1.65 0.73 -5.77
N GLU A 50 1.65 -0.59 -5.92
CA GLU A 50 1.44 -1.56 -4.86
C GLU A 50 2.76 -1.77 -4.10
N VAL A 51 2.85 -1.17 -2.91
CA VAL A 51 4.03 -1.30 -2.04
C VAL A 51 3.86 -2.48 -1.10
N MET A 52 4.72 -3.48 -1.23
CA MET A 52 4.70 -4.67 -0.41
C MET A 52 5.45 -4.41 0.90
N LEU A 53 4.74 -4.50 2.02
CA LEU A 53 5.31 -4.39 3.36
C LEU A 53 5.01 -5.65 4.19
N PRO A 54 5.89 -6.00 5.14
CA PRO A 54 5.59 -7.04 6.13
C PRO A 54 4.34 -6.67 6.94
N LYS A 55 3.51 -7.67 7.27
CA LYS A 55 2.25 -7.46 8.02
C LYS A 55 2.42 -6.74 9.36
N MET A 56 3.58 -6.90 10.00
CA MET A 56 3.89 -6.33 11.32
C MET A 56 4.82 -5.12 11.26
N ASP A 57 5.11 -4.61 10.06
CA ASP A 57 5.88 -3.39 9.88
C ASP A 57 4.99 -2.17 10.16
N ILE A 58 4.93 -1.80 11.45
CA ILE A 58 4.15 -0.67 11.93
C ILE A 58 5.09 0.46 12.38
N PRO A 59 4.79 1.73 12.05
CA PRO A 59 5.56 2.86 12.54
C PRO A 59 5.61 2.90 14.07
N ASP A 60 6.75 3.28 14.64
CA ASP A 60 6.97 3.27 16.10
C ASP A 60 5.93 4.09 16.87
N PHE A 61 5.52 5.23 16.30
CA PHE A 61 4.47 6.04 16.90
C PHE A 61 3.13 5.29 16.97
N LEU A 62 2.76 4.59 15.88
CA LEU A 62 1.53 3.81 15.85
C LEU A 62 1.60 2.66 16.87
N ARG A 63 2.75 1.99 16.99
CA ARG A 63 2.99 0.95 18.00
C ARG A 63 2.70 1.47 19.41
N ALA A 64 3.31 2.60 19.79
CA ALA A 64 3.13 3.19 21.12
C ALA A 64 1.65 3.55 21.40
N VAL A 65 0.96 4.13 20.42
CA VAL A 65 -0.48 4.45 20.55
C VAL A 65 -1.32 3.18 20.70
N THR A 66 -1.07 2.14 19.89
CA THR A 66 -1.84 0.89 19.96
C THR A 66 -1.66 0.16 21.29
N GLN A 67 -0.45 0.18 21.87
CA GLN A 67 -0.20 -0.41 23.19
C GLN A 67 -0.97 0.30 24.30
N ALA A 68 -0.96 1.64 24.30
CA ALA A 68 -1.72 2.41 25.29
C ALA A 68 -3.24 2.17 25.18
N LEU A 69 -3.75 1.99 23.96
CA LEU A 69 -5.17 1.66 23.73
C LEU A 69 -5.50 0.25 24.22
N GLU A 70 -4.64 -0.74 23.93
CA GLU A 70 -4.82 -2.13 24.37
C GLU A 70 -4.85 -2.21 25.91
N GLU A 71 -3.88 -1.60 26.59
CA GLU A 71 -3.79 -1.58 28.06
C GLU A 71 -5.04 -0.98 28.71
N ARG A 72 -5.63 0.05 28.08
CA ARG A 72 -6.85 0.67 28.59
C ARG A 72 -8.07 -0.22 28.38
N ASN A 73 -8.18 -0.84 27.21
CA ASN A 73 -9.33 -1.68 26.85
C ASN A 73 -9.36 -3.00 27.62
N SER A 74 -8.20 -3.52 28.04
CA SER A 74 -8.11 -4.79 28.80
C SER A 74 -8.27 -4.63 30.31
N ARG A 75 -8.36 -3.40 30.82
CA ARG A 75 -8.59 -3.10 32.25
C ARG A 75 -10.08 -3.04 32.63
N VAL A 76 -10.97 -3.28 31.67
CA VAL A 76 -12.43 -3.31 31.83
C VAL A 76 -12.89 -4.75 31.98
#